data_AF-A0A844DI29-F1
#
_entry.id   AF-A0A844DI29-F1
#
_cell.length_a   1.000
_cell.length_b   1.000
_cell.length_c   1.000
_cell.angle_alpha   90.00
_cell.angle_beta   90.00
_cell.angle_gamma   90.00
#
_symmetry.space_group_name_H-M   'P 1'
#
loop_
_entity.id
_entity.type
_entity.pdbx_description
1 polymer ?
#
loop_
_entity_poly.entity_id
_entity_poly.type
_entity_poly.pdbx_seq_one_letter_code
_entity_poly.pdbx_strand_id
1 'polypeptide(L)'
;MTVPELCVYTHNFFDRYDDPTAGEFTFTADTVPAGVSAGQYFLVCGSIFNDGVHKAGDGDLTPETFTGTVQPMRVPPDFVALAQKITDYDAATPGGGRYVSQSFNGWSGTMATGTDGLPADGCTHYRREINQWRKL
;
A
#
# COMPACT_ATOMS: atom_id res chain seq x y z
N MET A 1 3.32 7.53 0.12
CA MET A 1 2.46 6.39 0.48
C MET A 1 1.99 5.69 -0.79
N THR A 2 2.43 4.46 -1.03
CA THR A 2 2.01 3.69 -2.21
C THR A 2 0.61 3.10 -2.00
N VAL A 3 -0.02 2.63 -3.08
CA VAL A 3 -1.32 1.93 -2.99
C VAL A 3 -1.24 0.69 -2.07
N PRO A 4 -0.23 -0.20 -2.16
CA PRO A 4 -0.05 -1.28 -1.20
C PRO A 4 -0.01 -0.82 0.26
N GLU A 5 0.75 0.24 0.56
CA GLU A 5 0.84 0.79 1.91
C GLU A 5 -0.51 1.34 2.41
N LEU A 6 -1.27 2.01 1.54
CA LEU A 6 -2.58 2.54 1.89
C LEU A 6 -3.62 1.42 2.09
N CYS A 7 -3.56 0.33 1.31
CA CYS A 7 -4.39 -0.85 1.53
C CYS A 7 -4.15 -1.46 2.91
N VAL A 8 -2.88 -1.62 3.31
CA VAL A 8 -2.52 -2.11 4.66
C VAL A 8 -3.00 -1.14 5.73
N TYR A 9 -2.81 0.17 5.54
CA TYR A 9 -3.23 1.19 6.50
C TYR A 9 -4.76 1.27 6.70
N THR A 10 -5.51 1.01 5.64
CA THR A 10 -6.99 1.04 5.67
C THR A 10 -7.63 -0.31 5.95
N HIS A 11 -6.82 -1.38 5.99
CA HIS A 11 -7.27 -2.78 6.00
C HIS A 11 -8.29 -3.09 4.89
N ASN A 12 -8.17 -2.39 3.76
CA ASN A 12 -9.06 -2.55 2.63
C ASN A 12 -8.27 -2.95 1.39
N PHE A 13 -8.49 -4.19 0.94
CA PHE A 13 -7.81 -4.76 -0.22
C PHE A 13 -8.71 -4.80 -1.46
N PHE A 14 -9.92 -4.21 -1.40
CA PHE A 14 -10.87 -4.21 -2.52
C PHE A 14 -11.05 -5.61 -3.14
N ASP A 15 -10.99 -6.60 -2.26
CA ASP A 15 -10.99 -8.02 -2.51
C ASP A 15 -12.44 -8.47 -2.76
N ARG A 16 -12.66 -9.23 -3.83
CA ARG A 16 -13.95 -9.92 -4.03
C ARG A 16 -13.94 -11.19 -3.18
N TYR A 17 -14.62 -11.17 -2.05
CA TYR A 17 -14.67 -12.25 -1.04
C TYR A 17 -14.82 -13.67 -1.61
N ASP A 18 -15.40 -13.83 -2.81
CA ASP A 18 -15.74 -15.12 -3.42
C ASP A 18 -14.82 -15.57 -4.59
N ASP A 19 -13.74 -14.84 -4.93
CA ASP A 19 -12.97 -15.09 -6.17
C ASP A 19 -11.42 -15.18 -6.05
N PRO A 20 -10.82 -15.61 -4.92
CA PRO A 20 -9.39 -15.90 -4.91
C PRO A 20 -9.11 -17.20 -5.70
N THR A 21 -8.21 -17.13 -6.68
CA THR A 21 -7.73 -18.33 -7.37
C THR A 21 -6.70 -19.01 -6.47
N ALA A 22 -7.03 -20.17 -5.94
CA ALA A 22 -6.11 -21.00 -5.16
C ALA A 22 -5.35 -21.96 -6.07
N GLY A 23 -4.06 -22.18 -5.79
CA GLY A 23 -3.26 -23.12 -6.55
C GLY A 23 -1.76 -22.97 -6.35
N GLU A 24 -1.01 -23.65 -7.20
CA GLU A 24 0.43 -23.46 -7.35
C GLU A 24 0.68 -22.37 -8.39
N PHE A 25 1.52 -21.40 -8.02
CA PHE A 25 1.89 -20.27 -8.87
C PHE A 25 3.40 -20.24 -9.02
N THR A 26 3.86 -19.97 -10.24
CA THR A 26 5.26 -19.68 -10.54
C THR A 26 5.35 -18.26 -11.06
N PHE A 27 5.96 -17.38 -10.27
CA PHE A 27 6.17 -15.99 -10.62
C PHE A 27 7.59 -15.76 -11.11
N THR A 28 7.70 -14.80 -12.02
CA THR A 28 8.90 -14.12 -12.51
C THR A 28 8.63 -12.62 -12.46
N ALA A 29 9.65 -11.79 -12.67
CA ALA A 29 9.53 -10.32 -12.57
C ALA A 29 8.34 -9.73 -13.34
N ASP A 30 8.06 -10.25 -14.54
CA ASP A 30 7.02 -9.72 -15.44
C ASP A 30 5.75 -10.58 -15.46
N THR A 31 5.56 -11.46 -14.49
CA THR A 31 4.39 -12.35 -14.46
C THR A 31 3.11 -11.53 -14.28
N VAL A 32 2.15 -11.75 -15.17
CA VAL A 32 0.76 -11.27 -15.02
C VAL A 32 -0.12 -12.49 -14.71
N PRO A 33 -0.66 -12.62 -13.49
CA PRO A 33 -1.48 -13.76 -13.13
C PRO A 33 -2.75 -13.88 -13.97
N ALA A 34 -3.25 -15.10 -14.15
CA ALA A 34 -4.50 -15.34 -14.86
C ALA A 34 -5.66 -14.55 -14.21
N GLY A 35 -6.49 -13.91 -15.03
CA GLY A 35 -7.60 -13.07 -14.56
C GLY A 35 -7.20 -11.65 -14.13
N VAL A 36 -5.91 -11.31 -14.16
CA VAL A 36 -5.41 -9.96 -13.91
C VAL A 36 -5.06 -9.29 -15.24
N SER A 37 -5.51 -8.05 -15.44
CA SER A 37 -5.12 -7.25 -16.61
C SER A 37 -3.89 -6.40 -16.33
N ALA A 38 -3.10 -6.06 -17.36
CA ALA A 38 -1.97 -5.13 -17.20
C ALA A 38 -2.41 -3.81 -16.54
N GLY A 39 -1.66 -3.35 -15.55
CA GLY A 39 -1.97 -2.16 -14.75
C GLY A 39 -2.99 -2.37 -13.64
N GLN A 40 -3.63 -3.55 -13.53
CA GLN A 40 -4.56 -3.88 -12.46
C GLN A 40 -3.80 -4.31 -11.20
N TYR A 41 -4.33 -3.93 -10.03
CA TYR A 41 -3.83 -4.40 -8.74
C TYR A 41 -4.34 -5.82 -8.44
N PHE A 42 -3.51 -6.62 -7.78
CA PHE A 42 -3.86 -7.95 -7.30
C PHE A 42 -3.22 -8.22 -5.94
N LEU A 43 -3.89 -9.04 -5.13
CA LEU A 43 -3.43 -9.50 -3.82
C LEU A 43 -2.91 -10.93 -3.95
N VAL A 44 -1.73 -11.16 -3.40
CA VAL A 44 -1.10 -12.48 -3.30
C VAL A 44 -1.06 -12.88 -1.83
N CYS A 45 -1.44 -14.12 -1.53
CA CYS A 45 -1.31 -14.69 -0.19
C CYS A 45 -0.64 -16.07 -0.25
N GLY A 46 0.30 -16.33 0.66
CA GLY A 46 0.97 -17.63 0.81
C GLY A 46 2.31 -17.76 0.06
N SER A 47 2.81 -16.67 -0.52
CA SER A 47 4.17 -16.57 -1.07
C SER A 47 5.15 -16.15 0.02
N ILE A 48 6.42 -16.56 -0.06
CA ILE A 48 7.46 -16.08 0.86
C ILE A 48 7.94 -14.69 0.46
N PHE A 49 8.08 -14.42 -0.84
CA PHE A 49 8.68 -13.18 -1.34
C PHE A 49 7.68 -12.15 -1.88
N ASN A 50 6.53 -12.61 -2.36
CA ASN A 50 5.55 -11.80 -3.08
C ASN A 50 4.23 -11.67 -2.31
N ASP A 51 4.24 -11.82 -0.98
CA ASP A 51 3.03 -11.68 -0.17
C ASP A 51 2.60 -10.20 -0.11
N GLY A 52 1.34 -9.92 -0.43
CA GLY A 52 0.79 -8.56 -0.42
C GLY A 52 0.23 -8.09 -1.76
N VAL A 53 0.13 -6.76 -1.90
CA VAL A 53 -0.51 -6.10 -3.04
C VAL A 53 0.53 -5.71 -4.08
N HIS A 54 0.29 -6.13 -5.31
CA HIS A 54 1.14 -5.86 -6.47
C HIS A 54 0.33 -5.24 -7.61
N LYS A 55 1.02 -4.61 -8.57
CA LYS A 55 0.41 -4.08 -9.78
C LYS A 55 0.99 -4.78 -11.00
N ALA A 56 0.10 -5.34 -11.83
CA ALA A 56 0.52 -6.09 -13.00
C ALA A 56 1.31 -5.22 -13.97
N GLY A 57 2.56 -5.63 -14.25
CA GLY A 57 3.46 -4.94 -15.17
C GLY A 57 4.43 -3.93 -14.53
N ASP A 58 4.46 -3.81 -13.19
CA ASP A 58 5.44 -2.96 -12.50
C ASP A 58 6.82 -3.63 -12.35
N GLY A 59 6.96 -4.92 -12.67
CA GLY A 59 8.24 -5.63 -12.66
C GLY A 59 8.80 -5.90 -11.26
N ASP A 60 7.95 -5.82 -10.22
CA ASP A 60 8.31 -5.84 -8.80
C ASP A 60 8.29 -7.24 -8.18
N LEU A 61 7.91 -8.27 -8.96
CA LEU A 61 7.82 -9.64 -8.48
C LEU A 61 9.21 -10.30 -8.37
N THR A 62 9.45 -10.98 -7.25
CA THR A 62 10.62 -11.83 -7.06
C THR A 62 10.34 -13.23 -7.56
N PRO A 63 11.23 -13.85 -8.38
CA PRO A 63 11.01 -15.20 -8.88
C PRO A 63 10.84 -16.23 -7.77
N GLU A 64 9.71 -16.95 -7.78
CA GLU A 64 9.35 -17.96 -6.78
C GLU A 64 8.29 -18.91 -7.34
N THR A 65 8.30 -20.17 -6.89
CA THR A 65 7.16 -21.09 -7.00
C THR A 65 6.57 -21.33 -5.61
N PHE A 66 5.28 -21.07 -5.43
CA PHE A 66 4.59 -21.17 -4.14
C PHE A 66 3.16 -21.72 -4.30
N THR A 67 2.61 -22.27 -3.22
CA THR A 67 1.19 -22.65 -3.14
C THR A 67 0.45 -21.62 -2.30
N GLY A 68 -0.58 -21.00 -2.87
CA GLY A 68 -1.28 -19.90 -2.23
C GLY A 68 -2.53 -19.46 -2.98
N THR A 69 -2.88 -18.19 -2.83
CA THR A 69 -4.01 -17.56 -3.53
C THR A 69 -3.59 -16.29 -4.23
N VAL A 70 -4.11 -16.07 -5.42
CA VAL A 70 -4.00 -14.80 -6.15
C VAL A 70 -5.38 -14.27 -6.43
N GLN A 71 -5.60 -12.98 -6.12
CA GLN A 71 -6.91 -12.36 -6.20
C GLN A 71 -6.84 -11.00 -6.91
N PRO A 72 -7.55 -10.81 -8.04
CA PRO A 72 -7.67 -9.51 -8.68
C PRO A 72 -8.41 -8.50 -7.78
N MET A 73 -7.87 -7.29 -7.66
CA MET A 73 -8.46 -6.21 -6.84
C MET A 73 -9.25 -5.22 -7.69
N ARG A 74 -10.29 -4.62 -7.08
CA ARG A 74 -11.11 -3.55 -7.70
C ARG A 74 -10.79 -2.19 -7.09
N VAL A 75 -9.52 -1.80 -7.13
CA VAL A 75 -9.06 -0.54 -6.54
C VAL A 75 -9.69 0.65 -7.27
N PRO A 76 -10.47 1.52 -6.58
CA PRO A 76 -11.08 2.69 -7.20
C PRO A 76 -10.01 3.71 -7.65
N PRO A 77 -10.20 4.41 -8.79
CA PRO A 77 -9.26 5.46 -9.22
C PRO A 77 -9.03 6.54 -8.16
N ASP A 78 -10.07 6.91 -7.40
CA ASP A 78 -9.99 7.90 -6.33
C ASP A 78 -9.06 7.46 -5.18
N PHE A 79 -8.99 6.16 -4.91
CA PHE A 79 -8.08 5.61 -3.90
C PHE A 79 -6.61 5.69 -4.38
N VAL A 80 -6.36 5.41 -5.66
CA VAL A 80 -5.04 5.59 -6.28
C VAL A 80 -4.63 7.06 -6.26
N ALA A 81 -5.56 7.96 -6.60
CA ALA A 81 -5.32 9.41 -6.54
C ALA A 81 -5.04 9.89 -5.11
N LEU A 82 -5.72 9.35 -4.10
CA LEU A 82 -5.46 9.64 -2.69
C LEU A 82 -4.04 9.22 -2.27
N ALA A 83 -3.59 8.02 -2.66
CA ALA A 83 -2.22 7.57 -2.40
C ALA A 83 -1.19 8.52 -3.04
N GLN A 84 -1.44 9.00 -4.26
CA GLN A 84 -0.59 10.00 -4.91
C GLN A 84 -0.59 11.33 -4.16
N LYS A 85 -1.75 11.87 -3.78
CA LYS A 85 -1.85 13.13 -3.00
C LYS A 85 -1.05 13.07 -1.71
N ILE A 86 -1.10 11.95 -0.98
CA ILE A 86 -0.33 11.75 0.26
C ILE A 86 1.17 11.77 -0.06
N THR A 87 1.59 11.06 -1.11
CA THR A 87 2.99 11.03 -1.56
C THR A 87 3.50 12.41 -1.95
N ASP A 88 2.73 13.17 -2.72
CA ASP A 88 3.09 14.51 -3.16
C ASP A 88 3.18 15.49 -1.98
N TYR A 89 2.26 15.36 -1.01
CA TYR A 89 2.28 16.18 0.21
C TYR A 89 3.50 15.87 1.09
N ASP A 90 3.81 14.60 1.30
CA ASP A 90 4.99 14.18 2.07
C ASP A 90 6.29 14.68 1.40
N ALA A 91 6.36 14.63 0.07
CA ALA A 91 7.51 15.12 -0.70
C ALA A 91 7.65 16.65 -0.66
N ALA A 92 6.54 17.40 -0.62
CA ALA A 92 6.54 18.85 -0.53
C ALA A 92 6.82 19.37 0.89
N THR A 93 6.71 18.51 1.91
CA THR A 93 6.90 18.90 3.32
C THR A 93 8.39 18.86 3.72
N PRO A 94 8.95 19.95 4.29
CA PRO A 94 10.34 19.97 4.75
C PRO A 94 10.59 18.83 5.76
N GLY A 95 11.53 17.92 5.44
CA GLY A 95 11.85 16.76 6.29
C GLY A 95 11.14 15.45 5.92
N GLY A 96 10.36 15.41 4.84
CA GLY A 96 9.89 14.16 4.22
C GLY A 96 8.73 13.44 4.91
N GLY A 97 7.96 14.12 5.75
CA GLY A 97 6.66 13.64 6.27
C GLY A 97 6.68 12.40 7.17
N ARG A 98 7.82 11.75 7.43
CA ARG A 98 7.89 10.58 8.33
C ARG A 98 9.07 10.67 9.31
N TYR A 99 8.90 11.42 10.38
CA TYR A 99 9.76 11.28 11.56
C TYR A 99 9.20 10.18 12.46
N VAL A 100 9.77 8.97 12.37
CA VAL A 100 9.52 7.90 13.34
C VAL A 100 10.27 8.24 14.62
N SER A 101 9.53 8.61 15.67
CA SER A 101 10.07 8.69 17.03
C SER A 101 10.33 7.27 17.55
N GLN A 102 11.61 6.94 17.78
CA GLN A 102 11.96 6.03 18.85
C GLN A 102 12.67 6.86 19.91
N SER A 103 12.14 6.88 21.13
CA SER A 103 12.87 7.40 22.28
C SER A 103 14.01 6.44 22.59
N PHE A 104 15.26 6.86 22.37
CA PHE A 104 16.43 6.19 22.93
C PHE A 104 17.31 7.24 23.62
N ASN A 105 17.41 7.12 24.95
CA ASN A 105 18.44 7.74 25.78
C ASN A 105 18.60 9.28 25.73
N GLY A 106 17.49 10.02 25.81
CA GLY A 106 17.53 11.44 26.21
C GLY A 106 17.77 12.47 25.11
N TRP A 107 17.78 12.08 23.83
CA TRP A 107 17.78 13.04 22.72
C TRP A 107 16.34 13.32 22.24
N SER A 108 15.89 14.57 22.39
CA SER A 108 14.60 15.05 21.86
C SER A 108 14.83 15.69 20.49
N GLY A 109 14.44 15.01 19.41
CA GLY A 109 14.30 15.63 18.09
C GLY A 109 12.95 16.33 18.00
N THR A 110 12.95 17.63 17.67
CA THR A 110 11.71 18.41 17.49
C THR A 110 11.10 18.10 16.12
N MET A 111 9.85 17.60 16.09
CA MET A 111 9.08 17.38 14.87
C MET A 111 8.82 18.69 14.10
N ALA A 112 8.64 18.60 12.78
CA ALA A 112 7.85 19.60 12.06
C ALA A 112 6.38 19.40 12.48
N THR A 113 5.90 20.22 13.40
CA THR A 113 4.49 20.23 13.80
C THR A 113 3.70 21.14 12.88
N GLY A 114 2.53 20.65 12.44
CA GLY A 114 1.51 21.48 11.81
C GLY A 114 1.06 22.60 12.75
N THR A 115 0.28 23.54 12.23
CA THR A 115 -0.32 24.65 13.02
C THR A 115 -1.23 24.17 14.14
N ASP A 116 -1.66 22.91 14.10
CA ASP A 116 -2.49 22.21 15.07
C ASP A 116 -1.68 21.38 16.09
N GLY A 117 -0.35 21.40 16.03
CA GLY A 117 0.53 20.63 16.91
C GLY A 117 0.61 19.14 16.59
N LEU A 118 -0.02 18.68 15.51
CA LEU A 118 0.09 17.31 15.02
C LEU A 118 1.31 17.14 14.09
N PRO A 119 1.76 15.91 13.83
CA PRO A 119 2.81 15.68 12.85
C PRO A 119 2.40 16.23 11.47
N ALA A 120 3.29 16.97 10.83
CA ALA A 120 3.08 17.48 9.48
C ALA A 120 3.31 16.37 8.44
N ASP A 121 2.47 15.35 8.44
CA ASP A 121 2.51 14.23 7.49
C ASP A 121 1.20 14.09 6.71
N GLY A 122 1.29 13.55 5.51
CA GLY A 122 0.17 13.40 4.59
C GLY A 122 -0.93 12.48 5.14
N CYS A 123 -0.60 11.48 5.97
CA CYS A 123 -1.61 10.61 6.57
C CYS A 123 -2.44 11.36 7.62
N THR A 124 -1.80 12.23 8.40
CA THR A 124 -2.48 13.15 9.32
C THR A 124 -3.33 14.17 8.56
N HIS A 125 -2.78 14.78 7.51
CA HIS A 125 -3.45 15.80 6.72
C HIS A 125 -4.71 15.26 6.01
N TYR A 126 -4.59 14.11 5.34
CA TYR A 126 -5.68 13.50 4.57
C TYR A 126 -6.52 12.47 5.35
N ARG A 127 -6.41 12.44 6.69
CA ARG A 127 -7.08 11.43 7.54
C ARG A 127 -8.58 11.27 7.26
N ARG A 128 -9.29 12.37 6.99
CA ARG A 128 -10.72 12.34 6.69
C ARG A 128 -11.03 11.61 5.38
N GLU A 129 -10.21 11.81 4.35
CA GLU A 129 -10.34 11.11 3.05
C GLU A 129 -9.98 9.63 3.23
N ILE A 130 -8.89 9.32 3.94
CA ILE A 130 -8.46 7.94 4.22
C ILE A 130 -9.53 7.14 4.97
N ASN A 131 -10.18 7.76 5.97
CA ASN A 131 -11.18 7.09 6.80
C ASN A 131 -12.41 6.61 6.02
N GLN A 132 -12.73 7.21 4.87
CA GLN A 132 -13.85 6.76 4.01
C GLN A 132 -13.60 5.37 3.42
N TRP A 133 -12.33 4.98 3.30
CA TRP A 133 -11.91 3.73 2.69
C TRP A 133 -11.61 2.63 3.71
N ARG A 134 -11.65 2.93 5.00
CA ARG A 134 -11.38 1.94 6.06
C ARG A 134 -12.46 0.86 6.06
N LYS A 135 -12.03 -0.40 5.94
CA LYS A 135 -12.89 -1.56 6.15
C LYS A 135 -12.99 -1.78 7.68
N LEU A 136 -14.22 -1.85 8.18
CA LEU A 136 -14.51 -2.08 9.62
C LEU A 136 -14.42 -3.57 9.97
#